data_AF-A0A4R1N230-F1
#
_entry.id   AF-A0A4R1N230-F1
#
_cell.length_a   1.000
_cell.length_b   1.000
_cell.length_c   1.000
_cell.angle_alpha   90.00
_cell.angle_beta   90.00
_cell.angle_gamma   90.00
#
_symmetry.space_group_name_H-M   'P 1'
#
loop_
_entity.id
_entity.type
_entity.pdbx_description
1 polymer ?
#
loop_
_entity_poly.entity_id
_entity_poly.type
_entity_poly.pdbx_seq_one_letter_code
_entity_poly.pdbx_strand_id
1 'polypeptide(L)'
;MRKVSIIISVVVCLIISVVFLMKKDNELNLLIDKINTLEKELEVKSSRISKLEIDLIDADNVLAELEVIYNKYAVEESNEFTSYMLDNPIDKAYLNDYDATLKGEDIGYYNMYYLEASYKRLWEIEMAYAYNRLYEYVEKDTWDYLVKSQDNFNKSIKNMDRFIYEAFTKNEIKIADSTTKMRYSKEIYKNRAIELLEYLYLLEDSKEPRFLFQIYSGDETSIESSELNLKEIFWDELEIVMPIEHRLTTLTPNGIHIFKLNGYKVIPVNRNYMSKFSINSIEIYDANYKLIQSIEVSDTLIPSDRLFDYGFKIVDWNFDGFPDISLFAYEGGTMLNAPTYFWLWDDTEGKYLINEQLTEYSQTSYLSVDINNEKVRSTYRAQGHHSTYYHWRDGDLIPGWYEGHFWERDENNDIIGYFVREVMENGEWVEVERTPLDDY
;
A
#
# COMPACT_ATOMS: atom_id res chain seq x y z
N MET A 1 51.51 -63.20 -35.36
CA MET A 1 50.08 -62.79 -35.41
C MET A 1 49.22 -63.39 -34.29
N ARG A 2 49.24 -64.70 -33.98
CA ARG A 2 48.39 -65.29 -32.91
C ARG A 2 48.56 -64.69 -31.50
N LYS A 3 49.78 -64.34 -31.07
CA LYS A 3 50.02 -63.76 -29.74
C LYS A 3 49.46 -62.33 -29.56
N VAL A 4 49.38 -61.56 -30.64
CA VAL A 4 48.85 -60.18 -30.62
C VAL A 4 47.33 -60.18 -30.53
N SER A 5 46.67 -61.13 -31.21
CA SER A 5 45.20 -61.28 -31.17
C SER A 5 44.67 -61.66 -29.78
N ILE A 6 45.39 -62.50 -29.03
CA ILE A 6 45.00 -62.90 -27.66
C ILE A 6 45.12 -61.73 -26.69
N ILE A 7 46.19 -60.94 -26.80
CA ILE A 7 46.40 -59.77 -25.92
C ILE A 7 45.31 -58.72 -26.14
N ILE A 8 44.98 -58.43 -27.41
CA ILE A 8 43.90 -57.48 -27.72
C ILE A 8 42.56 -57.97 -27.16
N SER A 9 42.25 -59.26 -27.28
CA SER A 9 40.99 -59.81 -26.77
C SER A 9 40.87 -59.72 -25.24
N VAL A 10 41.97 -59.94 -24.51
CA VAL A 10 41.99 -59.81 -23.03
C VAL A 10 41.84 -58.35 -22.61
N VAL A 11 42.51 -57.42 -23.31
CA VAL A 11 42.39 -55.99 -23.03
C VAL A 11 40.98 -55.47 -23.32
N VAL A 12 40.35 -55.91 -24.41
CA VAL A 12 38.96 -55.53 -24.73
C VAL A 12 37.99 -56.10 -23.68
N CYS A 13 38.16 -57.35 -23.25
CA CYS A 13 37.34 -57.91 -22.17
C CYS A 13 37.51 -57.14 -20.84
N LEU A 14 38.74 -56.77 -20.47
CA LEU A 14 39.00 -55.97 -19.28
C LEU A 14 38.39 -54.57 -19.37
N ILE A 15 38.50 -53.90 -20.53
CA ILE A 15 37.87 -52.59 -20.76
C ILE A 15 36.35 -52.71 -20.67
N ILE A 16 35.74 -53.73 -21.25
CA ILE A 16 34.28 -53.95 -21.17
C ILE A 16 33.85 -54.20 -19.72
N SER A 17 34.60 -55.01 -18.96
CA SER A 17 34.31 -55.26 -17.54
C SER A 17 34.46 -53.99 -16.68
N VAL A 18 35.48 -53.16 -16.93
CA VAL A 18 35.68 -51.89 -16.23
C VAL A 18 34.58 -50.89 -16.60
N VAL A 19 34.21 -50.77 -17.88
CA VAL A 19 33.10 -49.88 -18.32
C VAL A 19 31.76 -50.32 -17.74
N PHE A 20 31.51 -51.62 -17.59
CA PHE A 20 30.28 -52.14 -16.99
C PHE A 20 30.22 -51.89 -15.46
N LEU A 21 31.37 -51.99 -14.77
CA LEU A 21 31.49 -51.62 -13.35
C LEU A 21 31.32 -50.10 -13.15
N MET A 22 31.97 -49.27 -13.97
CA MET A 22 31.84 -47.82 -13.90
C MET A 22 30.41 -47.33 -14.23
N LYS A 23 29.69 -48.04 -15.11
CA LYS A 23 28.27 -47.72 -15.39
C LYS A 23 27.38 -48.03 -14.18
N LYS A 24 27.65 -49.13 -13.46
CA LYS A 24 26.96 -49.44 -12.19
C LYS A 24 27.30 -48.44 -11.08
N ASP A 25 28.54 -47.96 -11.02
CA ASP A 25 28.94 -46.94 -10.04
C ASP A 25 28.24 -45.60 -10.32
N ASN A 26 28.07 -45.22 -11.59
CA ASN A 26 27.32 -44.01 -11.96
C ASN A 26 25.82 -44.14 -11.64
N GLU A 27 25.19 -45.29 -11.90
CA GLU A 27 23.79 -45.53 -11.54
C GLU A 27 23.59 -45.57 -10.01
N LEU A 28 24.57 -46.11 -9.27
CA LEU A 28 24.58 -46.12 -7.81
C LEU A 28 24.73 -44.70 -7.23
N ASN A 29 25.66 -43.89 -7.74
CA ASN A 29 25.84 -42.51 -7.31
C ASN A 29 24.58 -41.67 -7.57
N LEU A 30 23.94 -41.84 -8.73
CA LEU A 30 22.67 -41.16 -9.04
C LEU A 30 21.54 -41.56 -8.09
N LEU A 31 21.48 -42.83 -7.66
CA LEU A 31 20.53 -43.29 -6.67
C LEU A 31 20.83 -42.72 -5.27
N ILE A 32 22.11 -42.65 -4.88
CA ILE A 32 22.53 -42.02 -3.63
C ILE A 32 22.14 -40.55 -3.61
N ASP A 33 22.39 -39.80 -4.70
CA ASP A 33 22.01 -38.38 -4.80
C ASP A 33 20.49 -38.19 -4.71
N LYS A 34 19.70 -39.08 -5.33
CA LYS A 34 18.25 -39.08 -5.21
C LYS A 34 17.80 -39.38 -3.77
N ILE A 35 18.42 -40.34 -3.10
CA ILE A 35 18.12 -40.68 -1.71
C ILE A 35 18.42 -39.47 -0.81
N ASN A 36 19.61 -38.87 -0.93
CA ASN A 36 19.99 -37.69 -0.16
C ASN A 36 19.04 -36.50 -0.41
N THR A 37 18.58 -36.32 -1.65
CA THR A 37 17.58 -35.30 -1.99
C THR A 37 16.25 -35.57 -1.30
N LEU A 38 15.76 -36.81 -1.34
CA LEU A 38 14.52 -37.22 -0.69
C LEU A 38 14.61 -37.12 0.84
N GLU A 39 15.76 -37.47 1.44
CA GLU A 39 16.01 -37.31 2.88
C GLU A 39 15.91 -35.84 3.28
N LYS A 40 16.54 -34.94 2.51
CA LYS A 40 16.46 -33.48 2.75
C LYS A 40 15.03 -32.95 2.60
N GLU A 41 14.29 -33.40 1.59
CA GLU A 41 12.87 -33.03 1.43
C GLU A 41 12.00 -33.53 2.60
N LEU A 42 12.27 -34.74 3.09
CA LEU A 42 11.56 -35.32 4.22
C LEU A 42 11.86 -34.55 5.52
N GLU A 43 13.11 -34.16 5.75
CA GLU A 43 13.52 -33.35 6.90
C GLU A 43 12.81 -31.98 6.91
N VAL A 44 12.77 -31.29 5.77
CA VAL A 44 12.05 -30.02 5.62
C VAL A 44 10.55 -30.19 5.88
N LYS A 45 9.93 -31.26 5.36
CA LYS A 45 8.51 -31.54 5.60
C LYS A 45 8.23 -31.87 7.07
N SER A 46 9.09 -32.66 7.71
CA SER A 46 8.97 -33.02 9.13
C SER A 46 9.08 -31.79 10.02
N SER A 47 10.06 -30.92 9.76
CA SER A 47 10.20 -29.64 10.49
C SER A 47 8.96 -28.76 10.35
N ARG A 48 8.37 -28.71 9.15
CA ARG A 48 7.12 -27.97 8.91
C ARG A 48 5.93 -28.56 9.67
N ILE A 49 5.81 -29.89 9.74
CA ILE A 49 4.74 -30.56 10.50
C ILE A 49 4.88 -30.24 12.00
N SER A 50 6.08 -30.40 12.58
CA SER A 50 6.30 -30.10 14.00
C SER A 50 6.01 -28.64 14.33
N LYS A 51 6.34 -27.71 13.42
CA LYS A 51 5.97 -26.30 13.59
C LYS A 51 4.45 -26.12 13.60
N LEU A 52 3.72 -26.75 12.67
CA LEU A 52 2.26 -26.67 12.62
C LEU A 52 1.60 -27.30 13.86
N GLU A 53 2.17 -28.36 14.43
CA GLU A 53 1.68 -28.97 15.67
C GLU A 53 1.84 -28.03 16.88
N ILE A 54 2.98 -27.33 16.98
CA ILE A 54 3.21 -26.30 18.01
C ILE A 54 2.22 -25.14 17.82
N ASP A 55 2.09 -24.63 16.59
CA ASP A 55 1.15 -23.55 16.28
C ASP A 55 -0.31 -23.94 16.60
N LEU A 56 -0.67 -25.23 16.46
CA LEU A 56 -1.99 -25.76 16.80
C LEU A 56 -2.22 -25.83 18.33
N ILE A 57 -1.23 -26.30 19.09
CA ILE A 57 -1.29 -26.35 20.56
C ILE A 57 -1.41 -24.94 21.14
N ASP A 58 -0.65 -23.98 20.59
CA ASP A 58 -0.73 -22.58 21.00
C ASP A 58 -2.12 -21.99 20.66
N ALA A 59 -2.69 -22.35 19.51
CA ALA A 59 -4.05 -21.94 19.15
C ALA A 59 -5.11 -22.50 20.12
N ASP A 60 -4.99 -23.77 20.53
CA ASP A 60 -5.92 -24.38 21.49
C ASP A 60 -5.83 -23.72 22.87
N ASN A 61 -4.61 -23.37 23.32
CA ASN A 61 -4.41 -22.63 24.57
C ASN A 61 -5.02 -21.23 24.51
N VAL A 62 -4.81 -20.50 23.40
CA VAL A 62 -5.44 -19.19 23.18
C VAL A 62 -6.97 -19.32 23.14
N LEU A 63 -7.49 -20.38 22.52
CA LEU A 63 -8.94 -20.63 22.46
C LEU A 63 -9.52 -20.85 23.86
N ALA A 64 -8.84 -21.61 24.72
CA ALA A 64 -9.26 -21.85 26.10
C ALA A 64 -9.22 -20.57 26.95
N GLU A 65 -8.20 -19.71 26.78
CA GLU A 65 -8.15 -18.39 27.43
C GLU A 65 -9.28 -17.48 26.95
N LEU A 66 -9.55 -17.48 25.63
CA LEU A 66 -10.67 -16.74 25.04
C LEU A 66 -12.02 -17.26 25.54
N GLU A 67 -12.21 -18.57 25.74
CA GLU A 67 -13.44 -19.11 26.32
C GLU A 67 -13.66 -18.64 27.76
N VAL A 68 -12.59 -18.56 28.57
CA VAL A 68 -12.68 -18.02 29.94
C VAL A 68 -13.05 -16.55 29.93
N ILE A 69 -12.45 -15.75 29.04
CA ILE A 69 -12.78 -14.33 28.86
C ILE A 69 -14.22 -14.19 28.36
N TYR A 70 -14.59 -14.92 27.31
CA TYR A 70 -15.93 -14.90 26.74
C TYR A 70 -16.98 -15.22 27.81
N ASN A 71 -16.82 -16.31 28.56
CA ASN A 71 -17.76 -16.67 29.63
C ASN A 71 -17.85 -15.63 30.76
N LYS A 72 -16.79 -14.83 30.98
CA LYS A 72 -16.81 -13.72 31.95
C LYS A 72 -17.67 -12.55 31.47
N TYR A 73 -17.75 -12.32 30.16
CA TYR A 73 -18.45 -11.17 29.55
C TYR A 73 -19.77 -11.53 28.84
N ALA A 74 -20.05 -12.81 28.58
CA ALA A 74 -21.08 -13.21 27.60
C ALA A 74 -22.52 -13.37 28.12
N VAL A 75 -22.84 -13.14 29.41
CA VAL A 75 -24.10 -13.70 29.96
C VAL A 75 -25.23 -12.69 30.18
N GLU A 76 -24.98 -11.38 30.31
CA GLU A 76 -26.08 -10.40 30.48
C GLU A 76 -26.00 -9.17 29.56
N GLU A 77 -24.81 -8.65 29.24
CA GLU A 77 -24.65 -7.42 28.43
C GLU A 77 -24.72 -7.65 26.90
N SER A 78 -24.47 -8.88 26.42
CA SER A 78 -24.44 -9.20 24.98
C SER A 78 -25.83 -9.12 24.31
N ASN A 79 -26.91 -9.35 25.07
CA ASN A 79 -28.27 -9.22 24.54
C ASN A 79 -28.66 -7.75 24.31
N GLU A 80 -28.17 -6.84 25.14
CA GLU A 80 -28.46 -5.41 25.03
C GLU A 80 -27.72 -4.82 23.83
N PHE A 81 -26.41 -5.07 23.70
CA PHE A 81 -25.65 -4.67 22.51
C PHE A 81 -26.24 -5.24 21.21
N THR A 82 -26.60 -6.52 21.20
CA THR A 82 -27.25 -7.15 20.04
C THR A 82 -28.54 -6.42 19.67
N SER A 83 -29.34 -5.99 20.65
CA SER A 83 -30.57 -5.23 20.39
C SER A 83 -30.29 -3.87 19.74
N TYR A 84 -29.24 -3.17 20.18
CA TYR A 84 -28.78 -1.92 19.54
C TYR A 84 -28.29 -2.15 18.11
N MET A 85 -27.59 -3.26 17.86
CA MET A 85 -27.11 -3.59 16.51
C MET A 85 -28.25 -3.98 15.57
N LEU A 86 -29.30 -4.66 16.05
CA LEU A 86 -30.49 -4.94 15.25
C LEU A 86 -31.24 -3.66 14.85
N ASP A 87 -31.13 -2.61 15.65
CA ASP A 87 -31.80 -1.33 15.45
C ASP A 87 -30.87 -0.22 14.94
N ASN A 88 -29.69 -0.58 14.43
CA ASN A 88 -28.65 0.39 14.10
C ASN A 88 -29.09 1.38 13.00
N PRO A 89 -28.73 2.66 13.14
CA PRO A 89 -29.24 3.74 12.30
C PRO A 89 -28.73 3.65 10.85
N ILE A 90 -27.54 3.09 10.62
CA ILE A 90 -26.93 2.96 9.29
C ILE A 90 -27.70 1.93 8.46
N ASP A 91 -28.04 0.77 9.02
CA ASP A 91 -28.83 -0.25 8.31
C ASP A 91 -30.25 0.22 8.05
N LYS A 92 -30.88 0.93 8.99
CA LYS A 92 -32.20 1.53 8.77
C LYS A 92 -32.19 2.50 7.59
N ALA A 93 -31.21 3.40 7.56
CA ALA A 93 -31.03 4.33 6.45
C ALA A 93 -30.77 3.56 5.14
N TYR A 94 -29.92 2.53 5.17
CA TYR A 94 -29.64 1.69 4.00
C TYR A 94 -30.90 1.03 3.46
N LEU A 95 -31.74 0.44 4.32
CA LEU A 95 -32.97 -0.22 3.89
C LEU A 95 -33.94 0.78 3.24
N ASN A 96 -34.08 1.98 3.79
CA ASN A 96 -34.92 3.03 3.21
C ASN A 96 -34.40 3.47 1.83
N ASP A 97 -33.11 3.74 1.70
CA ASP A 97 -32.49 4.15 0.44
C ASP A 97 -32.49 3.02 -0.60
N TYR A 98 -32.32 1.78 -0.16
CA TYR A 98 -32.40 0.59 -1.01
C TYR A 98 -33.80 0.40 -1.58
N ASP A 99 -34.83 0.51 -0.76
CA ASP A 99 -36.23 0.47 -1.18
C ASP A 99 -36.56 1.61 -2.14
N ALA A 100 -36.07 2.83 -1.87
CA ALA A 100 -36.25 3.98 -2.76
C ALA A 100 -35.55 3.76 -4.10
N THR A 101 -34.32 3.22 -4.09
CA THR A 101 -33.55 2.89 -5.30
C THR A 101 -34.25 1.82 -6.13
N LEU A 102 -34.88 0.82 -5.50
CA LEU A 102 -35.66 -0.22 -6.19
C LEU A 102 -36.99 0.29 -6.75
N LYS A 103 -37.58 1.36 -6.20
CA LYS A 103 -38.86 1.94 -6.64
C LYS A 103 -38.69 3.06 -7.68
N GLY A 104 -37.48 3.59 -7.85
CA GLY A 104 -37.19 4.69 -8.78
C GLY A 104 -37.36 4.31 -10.25
N GLU A 105 -37.65 5.30 -11.10
CA GLU A 105 -37.81 5.10 -12.56
C GLU A 105 -36.50 4.71 -13.26
N ASP A 106 -35.36 4.98 -12.63
CA ASP A 106 -34.02 4.62 -13.11
C ASP A 106 -33.35 3.62 -12.15
N ILE A 107 -33.83 2.37 -12.16
CA ILE A 107 -33.16 1.22 -11.49
C ILE A 107 -31.91 0.87 -12.31
N GLY A 108 -31.03 1.84 -12.46
CA GLY A 108 -29.75 1.69 -13.12
C GLY A 108 -28.80 0.92 -12.22
N TYR A 109 -28.07 -0.02 -12.81
CA TYR A 109 -26.96 -0.72 -12.17
C TYR A 109 -26.01 0.25 -11.40
N TYR A 110 -25.77 1.43 -11.97
CA TYR A 110 -24.96 2.48 -11.36
C TYR A 110 -25.53 3.00 -10.05
N ASN A 111 -26.85 3.20 -9.94
CA ASN A 111 -27.48 3.69 -8.72
C ASN A 111 -27.31 2.70 -7.57
N MET A 112 -27.46 1.39 -7.86
CA MET A 112 -27.21 0.35 -6.87
C MET A 112 -25.73 0.27 -6.48
N TYR A 113 -24.82 0.36 -7.45
CA TYR A 113 -23.38 0.43 -7.16
C TYR A 113 -23.04 1.60 -6.24
N TYR A 114 -23.55 2.79 -6.55
CA TYR A 114 -23.32 3.99 -5.74
C TYR A 114 -23.91 3.83 -4.35
N LEU A 115 -25.12 3.27 -4.22
CA LEU A 115 -25.73 2.99 -2.92
C LEU A 115 -24.83 2.07 -2.07
N GLU A 116 -24.41 0.93 -2.59
CA GLU A 116 -23.54 0.00 -1.85
C GLU A 116 -22.20 0.65 -1.48
N ALA A 117 -21.60 1.42 -2.38
CA ALA A 117 -20.37 2.18 -2.10
C ALA A 117 -20.57 3.26 -1.03
N SER A 118 -21.76 3.89 -0.97
CA SER A 118 -22.15 4.87 0.07
C SER A 118 -22.05 4.26 1.45
N TYR A 119 -22.75 3.14 1.63
CA TYR A 119 -22.91 2.53 2.93
C TYR A 119 -21.67 1.75 3.34
N LYS A 120 -20.90 1.23 2.37
CA LYS A 120 -19.52 0.79 2.63
C LYS A 120 -18.70 1.91 3.26
N ARG A 121 -18.77 3.12 2.70
CA ARG A 121 -18.04 4.27 3.22
C ARG A 121 -18.51 4.69 4.61
N LEU A 122 -19.81 4.68 4.88
CA LEU A 122 -20.34 4.95 6.22
C LEU A 122 -19.83 3.93 7.26
N TRP A 123 -19.79 2.64 6.91
CA TRP A 123 -19.23 1.62 7.79
C TRP A 123 -17.71 1.72 7.97
N GLU A 124 -16.96 2.10 6.93
CA GLU A 124 -15.53 2.43 7.06
C GLU A 124 -15.28 3.57 8.06
N ILE A 125 -16.13 4.59 7.98
CA ILE A 125 -16.14 5.76 8.86
C ILE A 125 -16.43 5.33 10.31
N GLU A 126 -17.46 4.52 10.52
CA GLU A 126 -17.84 4.04 11.84
C GLU A 126 -16.76 3.15 12.46
N MET A 127 -16.17 2.25 11.66
CA MET A 127 -15.02 1.44 12.06
C MET A 127 -13.84 2.29 12.52
N ALA A 128 -13.51 3.33 11.74
CA ALA A 128 -12.44 4.28 12.04
C ALA A 128 -12.68 5.02 13.36
N TYR A 129 -13.90 5.51 13.55
CA TYR A 129 -14.30 6.21 14.76
C TYR A 129 -14.20 5.30 16.00
N ALA A 130 -14.76 4.10 15.94
CA ALA A 130 -14.69 3.13 17.03
C ALA A 130 -13.23 2.76 17.36
N TYR A 131 -12.40 2.50 16.35
CA TYR A 131 -10.98 2.21 16.52
C TYR A 131 -10.23 3.33 17.24
N ASN A 132 -10.45 4.60 16.83
CA ASN A 132 -9.80 5.75 17.44
C ASN A 132 -10.27 5.97 18.88
N ARG A 133 -11.56 5.79 19.15
CA ARG A 133 -12.13 5.92 20.50
C ARG A 133 -11.56 4.90 21.45
N LEU A 134 -11.35 3.65 21.01
CA LEU A 134 -10.74 2.61 21.83
C LEU A 134 -9.37 3.01 22.38
N TYR A 135 -8.59 3.84 21.67
CA TYR A 135 -7.31 4.36 22.18
C TYR A 135 -7.44 5.08 23.53
N GLU A 136 -8.57 5.73 23.78
CA GLU A 136 -8.83 6.47 25.02
C GLU A 136 -9.09 5.53 26.22
N TYR A 137 -9.45 4.27 25.97
CA TYR A 137 -9.92 3.32 27.00
C TYR A 137 -9.01 2.12 27.20
N VAL A 138 -8.24 1.71 26.19
CA VAL A 138 -7.41 0.50 26.28
C VAL A 138 -6.02 0.79 26.87
N GLU A 139 -5.53 -0.13 27.69
CA GLU A 139 -4.14 -0.09 28.15
C GLU A 139 -3.16 -0.27 26.97
N LYS A 140 -1.94 0.27 27.12
CA LYS A 140 -0.93 0.29 26.05
C LYS A 140 -0.65 -1.09 25.45
N ASP A 141 -0.50 -2.13 26.28
CA ASP A 141 -0.20 -3.47 25.79
C ASP A 141 -1.38 -4.04 24.98
N THR A 142 -2.62 -3.75 25.39
CA THR A 142 -3.84 -4.10 24.66
C THR A 142 -3.97 -3.32 23.36
N TRP A 143 -3.57 -2.05 23.35
CA TRP A 143 -3.53 -1.22 22.15
C TRP A 143 -2.61 -1.82 21.08
N ASP A 144 -1.43 -2.32 21.45
CA ASP A 144 -0.50 -2.95 20.49
C ASP A 144 -1.15 -4.19 19.81
N TYR A 145 -1.92 -4.99 20.55
CA TYR A 145 -2.69 -6.09 19.98
C TYR A 145 -3.82 -5.60 19.06
N LEU A 146 -4.52 -4.53 19.44
CA LEU A 146 -5.57 -3.92 18.63
C LEU A 146 -5.02 -3.35 17.32
N VAL A 147 -3.88 -2.65 17.35
CA VAL A 147 -3.13 -2.18 16.17
C VAL A 147 -2.78 -3.35 15.26
N LYS A 148 -2.17 -4.41 15.81
CA LYS A 148 -1.80 -5.60 15.03
C LYS A 148 -3.03 -6.29 14.42
N SER A 149 -4.14 -6.36 15.14
CA SER A 149 -5.41 -6.89 14.67
C SER A 149 -5.95 -6.06 13.50
N GLN A 150 -5.95 -4.74 13.62
CA GLN A 150 -6.39 -3.83 12.57
C GLN A 150 -5.48 -3.86 11.33
N ASP A 151 -4.17 -4.00 11.51
CA ASP A 151 -3.21 -4.20 10.41
C ASP A 151 -3.48 -5.50 9.65
N ASN A 152 -3.75 -6.60 10.37
CA ASN A 152 -4.08 -7.88 9.76
C ASN A 152 -5.41 -7.82 9.01
N PHE A 153 -6.41 -7.13 9.55
CA PHE A 153 -7.66 -6.84 8.86
C PHE A 153 -7.42 -6.04 7.58
N ASN A 154 -6.64 -4.96 7.63
CA ASN A 154 -6.31 -4.16 6.45
C ASN A 154 -5.58 -4.99 5.37
N LYS A 155 -4.68 -5.90 5.77
CA LYS A 155 -4.01 -6.84 4.85
C LYS A 155 -4.98 -7.86 4.26
N SER A 156 -5.93 -8.39 5.04
CA SER A 156 -6.91 -9.35 4.54
C SER A 156 -7.83 -8.72 3.51
N ILE A 157 -8.30 -7.50 3.76
CA ILE A 157 -9.06 -6.69 2.78
C ILE A 157 -8.28 -6.53 1.48
N LYS A 158 -6.99 -6.15 1.55
CA LYS A 158 -6.16 -5.99 0.34
C LYS A 158 -6.04 -7.29 -0.46
N ASN A 159 -5.80 -8.42 0.22
CA ASN A 159 -5.68 -9.72 -0.43
C ASN A 159 -7.00 -10.14 -1.09
N MET A 160 -8.10 -9.85 -0.42
CA MET A 160 -9.44 -10.15 -0.89
C MET A 160 -9.84 -9.24 -2.07
N ASP A 161 -9.52 -7.95 -2.03
CA ASP A 161 -9.70 -7.02 -3.15
C ASP A 161 -8.94 -7.48 -4.38
N ARG A 162 -7.70 -7.96 -4.19
CA ARG A 162 -6.89 -8.55 -5.25
C ARG A 162 -7.53 -9.84 -5.77
N PHE A 163 -7.96 -10.74 -4.89
CA PHE A 163 -8.64 -11.97 -5.29
C PHE A 163 -9.89 -11.69 -6.11
N ILE A 164 -10.75 -10.78 -5.65
CA ILE A 164 -11.94 -10.32 -6.35
C ILE A 164 -11.51 -9.75 -7.72
N TYR A 165 -10.61 -8.78 -7.74
CA TYR A 165 -10.13 -8.20 -8.98
C TYR A 165 -9.64 -9.26 -9.98
N GLU A 166 -8.79 -10.18 -9.55
CA GLU A 166 -8.27 -11.26 -10.41
C GLU A 166 -9.38 -12.23 -10.85
N ALA A 167 -10.27 -12.64 -9.94
CA ALA A 167 -11.36 -13.56 -10.23
C ALA A 167 -12.36 -12.98 -11.23
N PHE A 168 -12.59 -11.67 -11.20
CA PHE A 168 -13.57 -11.03 -12.08
C PHE A 168 -12.97 -10.52 -13.39
N THR A 169 -11.75 -9.98 -13.38
CA THR A 169 -11.08 -9.46 -14.59
C THR A 169 -10.58 -10.58 -15.49
N LYS A 170 -9.99 -11.65 -14.94
CA LYS A 170 -9.43 -12.75 -15.73
C LYS A 170 -10.51 -13.67 -16.33
N ASN A 171 -11.70 -13.71 -15.74
CA ASN A 171 -12.79 -14.60 -16.18
C ASN A 171 -13.87 -13.90 -17.05
N GLU A 172 -13.62 -12.67 -17.52
CA GLU A 172 -14.54 -11.89 -18.37
C GLU A 172 -15.98 -11.74 -17.81
N ILE A 173 -16.17 -11.80 -16.49
CA ILE A 173 -17.48 -11.63 -15.85
C ILE A 173 -17.80 -10.14 -15.79
N LYS A 174 -18.43 -9.63 -16.86
CA LYS A 174 -18.67 -8.20 -17.07
C LYS A 174 -20.00 -7.77 -16.44
N ILE A 175 -19.93 -6.77 -15.55
CA ILE A 175 -20.99 -5.82 -15.18
C ILE A 175 -21.94 -6.20 -14.03
N ALA A 176 -22.26 -7.45 -13.69
CA ALA A 176 -23.00 -7.71 -12.41
C ALA A 176 -22.11 -7.64 -11.14
N ASP A 177 -20.82 -7.39 -11.35
CA ASP A 177 -19.74 -7.65 -10.41
C ASP A 177 -19.44 -6.46 -9.48
N SER A 178 -19.33 -5.23 -9.98
CA SER A 178 -18.89 -4.11 -9.13
C SER A 178 -19.85 -3.81 -7.98
N THR A 179 -21.17 -3.97 -8.17
CA THR A 179 -22.17 -3.84 -7.08
C THR A 179 -22.04 -4.95 -6.07
N THR A 180 -21.87 -6.20 -6.51
CA THR A 180 -21.62 -7.36 -5.63
C THR A 180 -20.34 -7.18 -4.83
N LYS A 181 -19.26 -6.72 -5.49
CA LYS A 181 -18.00 -6.35 -4.84
C LYS A 181 -18.22 -5.29 -3.75
N MET A 182 -18.97 -4.23 -4.06
CA MET A 182 -19.24 -3.17 -3.07
C MET A 182 -20.06 -3.69 -1.90
N ARG A 183 -21.09 -4.50 -2.16
CA ARG A 183 -21.91 -5.13 -1.10
C ARG A 183 -21.06 -6.01 -0.19
N TYR A 184 -20.24 -6.88 -0.76
CA TYR A 184 -19.36 -7.75 0.03
C TYR A 184 -18.35 -6.95 0.86
N SER A 185 -17.73 -5.93 0.26
CA SER A 185 -16.82 -5.05 0.96
C SER A 185 -17.53 -4.29 2.10
N LYS A 186 -18.75 -3.81 1.86
CA LYS A 186 -19.60 -3.15 2.88
C LYS A 186 -19.80 -4.05 4.09
N GLU A 187 -20.22 -5.30 3.89
CA GLU A 187 -20.49 -6.23 5.00
C GLU A 187 -19.24 -6.49 5.85
N ILE A 188 -18.05 -6.50 5.25
CA ILE A 188 -16.82 -6.72 6.01
C ILE A 188 -16.47 -5.51 6.87
N TYR A 189 -16.57 -4.30 6.32
CA TYR A 189 -16.38 -3.08 7.11
C TYR A 189 -17.44 -2.94 8.20
N LYS A 190 -18.69 -3.30 7.91
CA LYS A 190 -19.78 -3.35 8.89
C LYS A 190 -19.46 -4.29 10.05
N ASN A 191 -19.11 -5.54 9.75
CA ASN A 191 -18.80 -6.52 10.78
C ASN A 191 -17.62 -6.05 11.65
N ARG A 192 -16.57 -5.51 11.03
CA ARG A 192 -15.43 -4.97 11.77
C ARG A 192 -15.80 -3.74 12.62
N ALA A 193 -16.65 -2.85 12.11
CA ALA A 193 -17.15 -1.73 12.90
C ALA A 193 -17.94 -2.20 14.12
N ILE A 194 -18.83 -3.18 13.94
CA ILE A 194 -19.63 -3.76 15.02
C ILE A 194 -18.73 -4.42 16.07
N GLU A 195 -17.72 -5.20 15.67
CA GLU A 195 -16.73 -5.78 16.59
C GLU A 195 -16.05 -4.72 17.47
N LEU A 196 -15.62 -3.60 16.85
CA LEU A 196 -14.95 -2.52 17.57
C LEU A 196 -15.90 -1.71 18.45
N LEU A 197 -17.14 -1.49 18.00
CA LEU A 197 -18.19 -0.84 18.77
C LEU A 197 -18.62 -1.69 19.97
N GLU A 198 -18.69 -3.00 19.82
CA GLU A 198 -18.95 -3.93 20.93
C GLU A 198 -17.85 -3.82 21.97
N TYR A 199 -16.60 -3.81 21.54
CA TYR A 199 -15.49 -3.67 22.45
C TYR A 199 -15.49 -2.31 23.16
N LEU A 200 -15.82 -1.23 22.45
CA LEU A 200 -15.98 0.09 23.03
C LEU A 200 -17.14 0.13 24.04
N TYR A 201 -18.27 -0.47 23.71
CA TYR A 201 -19.44 -0.58 24.59
C TYR A 201 -19.10 -1.26 25.92
N LEU A 202 -18.32 -2.35 25.88
CA LEU A 202 -17.84 -3.07 27.06
C LEU A 202 -16.86 -2.26 27.93
N LEU A 203 -16.16 -1.28 27.35
CA LEU A 203 -15.15 -0.47 28.04
C LEU A 203 -15.66 0.89 28.53
N GLU A 204 -16.58 1.51 27.79
CA GLU A 204 -17.03 2.88 28.03
C GLU A 204 -17.96 3.00 29.26
N ASP A 205 -18.42 1.88 29.84
CA ASP A 205 -19.50 1.83 30.85
C ASP A 205 -20.75 2.62 30.39
N SER A 206 -20.86 2.85 29.07
CA SER A 206 -21.96 3.54 28.44
C SER A 206 -23.11 2.56 28.25
N LYS A 207 -24.31 2.97 28.65
CA LYS A 207 -25.51 2.15 28.46
C LYS A 207 -25.89 1.93 26.99
N GLU A 208 -25.37 2.73 26.07
CA GLU A 208 -25.73 2.64 24.65
C GLU A 208 -24.51 2.88 23.74
N PRO A 209 -24.34 2.08 22.66
CA PRO A 209 -23.30 2.32 21.66
C PRO A 209 -23.61 3.60 20.87
N ARG A 210 -22.63 4.51 20.81
CA ARG A 210 -22.76 5.79 20.10
C ARG A 210 -22.29 5.65 18.65
N PHE A 211 -23.22 5.75 17.71
CA PHE A 211 -22.88 5.80 16.29
C PHE A 211 -22.49 7.20 15.86
N LEU A 212 -21.35 7.34 15.19
CA LEU A 212 -20.95 8.62 14.60
C LEU A 212 -22.00 9.17 13.64
N PHE A 213 -22.65 8.28 12.89
CA PHE A 213 -23.73 8.62 11.98
C PHE A 213 -24.90 9.34 12.67
N GLN A 214 -25.31 8.91 13.86
CA GLN A 214 -26.37 9.56 14.64
C GLN A 214 -25.97 10.95 15.15
N ILE A 215 -24.71 11.08 15.60
CA ILE A 215 -24.17 12.35 16.13
C ILE A 215 -24.27 13.45 15.06
N TYR A 216 -23.99 13.11 13.80
CA TYR A 216 -23.98 14.09 12.71
C TYR A 216 -25.32 14.23 11.96
N SER A 217 -26.24 13.27 12.08
CA SER A 217 -27.56 13.39 11.43
C SER A 217 -28.54 14.34 12.14
N GLY A 218 -28.21 14.82 13.35
CA GLY A 218 -29.03 15.78 14.09
C GLY A 218 -30.26 15.16 14.75
N ASP A 219 -30.07 14.72 15.99
CA ASP A 219 -31.06 14.38 17.05
C ASP A 219 -31.90 13.09 16.97
N GLU A 220 -31.91 12.39 18.11
CA GLU A 220 -32.38 11.00 18.33
C GLU A 220 -33.92 10.83 18.37
N THR A 221 -34.70 11.90 18.18
CA THR A 221 -36.14 11.88 18.52
C THR A 221 -37.12 12.38 17.45
N SER A 222 -36.69 12.78 16.25
CA SER A 222 -37.64 13.34 15.27
C SER A 222 -37.31 13.10 13.80
N ILE A 223 -36.81 11.93 13.43
CA ILE A 223 -36.76 11.54 12.01
C ILE A 223 -38.14 10.98 11.61
N GLU A 224 -39.14 11.86 11.52
CA GLU A 224 -40.27 11.60 10.63
C GLU A 224 -39.74 11.66 9.19
N SER A 225 -39.95 10.54 8.52
CA SER A 225 -39.20 10.01 7.38
C SER A 225 -39.51 10.67 6.03
N SER A 226 -39.44 12.00 5.87
CA SER A 226 -39.79 12.59 4.57
C SER A 226 -38.82 13.56 3.91
N GLU A 227 -37.88 14.22 4.59
CA GLU A 227 -37.05 15.24 3.90
C GLU A 227 -35.59 15.36 4.37
N LEU A 228 -35.02 14.31 4.97
CA LEU A 228 -33.55 14.24 5.11
C LEU A 228 -32.96 13.84 3.75
N ASN A 229 -32.84 14.84 2.88
CA ASN A 229 -32.08 14.72 1.64
C ASN A 229 -30.62 14.52 2.08
N LEU A 230 -30.11 13.28 2.06
CA LEU A 230 -28.71 12.95 2.33
C LEU A 230 -27.72 13.75 1.44
N LYS A 231 -28.22 14.45 0.42
CA LYS A 231 -27.49 15.45 -0.38
C LYS A 231 -27.23 16.79 0.32
N GLU A 232 -27.98 17.17 1.36
CA GLU A 232 -27.92 18.50 2.00
C GLU A 232 -27.34 18.50 3.42
N ILE A 233 -27.11 17.33 4.04
CA ILE A 233 -26.23 17.27 5.21
C ILE A 233 -24.84 17.73 4.73
N PHE A 234 -24.23 18.67 5.46
CA PHE A 234 -22.91 19.27 5.21
C PHE A 234 -21.76 18.24 5.28
N TRP A 235 -21.80 17.20 4.44
CA TRP A 235 -20.74 16.21 4.26
C TRP A 235 -19.50 16.78 3.55
N ASP A 236 -19.60 18.01 3.05
CA ASP A 236 -18.51 18.72 2.38
C ASP A 236 -17.42 19.21 3.35
N GLU A 237 -17.74 19.34 4.64
CA GLU A 237 -16.81 19.82 5.67
C GLU A 237 -16.41 18.75 6.70
N LEU A 238 -17.03 17.56 6.65
CA LEU A 238 -16.71 16.50 7.59
C LEU A 238 -15.45 15.74 7.13
N GLU A 239 -14.40 15.84 7.94
CA GLU A 239 -13.14 15.13 7.76
C GLU A 239 -12.92 14.16 8.92
N ILE A 240 -12.82 12.87 8.61
CA ILE A 240 -12.40 11.89 9.63
C ILE A 240 -10.90 11.73 9.57
N VAL A 241 -10.28 12.02 10.70
CA VAL A 241 -8.84 11.94 10.91
C VAL A 241 -8.53 10.60 11.59
N MET A 242 -7.90 9.66 10.87
CA MET A 242 -7.41 8.41 11.45
C MET A 242 -5.90 8.47 11.61
N PRO A 243 -5.32 8.12 12.77
CA PRO A 243 -3.88 8.03 12.91
C PRO A 243 -3.33 6.97 11.96
N ILE A 244 -2.16 7.25 11.38
CA ILE A 244 -1.38 6.30 10.60
C ILE A 244 -0.07 6.07 11.33
N GLU A 245 0.22 4.80 11.58
CA GLU A 245 1.57 4.32 11.84
C GLU A 245 1.95 3.37 10.70
N HIS A 246 3.00 3.70 9.94
CA HIS A 246 3.51 2.82 8.89
C HIS A 246 5.00 2.57 9.06
N ARG A 247 5.43 1.31 8.96
CA ARG A 247 6.83 0.92 9.13
C ARG A 247 7.43 0.40 7.82
N LEU A 248 8.56 0.98 7.45
CA LEU A 248 9.37 0.59 6.30
C LEU A 248 10.77 0.25 6.77
N THR A 249 11.44 -0.69 6.11
CA THR A 249 12.81 -1.09 6.45
C THR A 249 13.69 -1.06 5.21
N THR A 250 14.90 -0.51 5.34
CA THR A 250 15.92 -0.56 4.28
C THR A 250 17.26 -1.01 4.85
N LEU A 251 18.09 -1.59 3.97
CA LEU A 251 19.48 -1.90 4.27
C LEU A 251 20.34 -0.74 3.80
N THR A 252 21.17 -0.21 4.70
CA THR A 252 22.20 0.78 4.43
C THR A 252 23.58 0.12 4.59
N PRO A 253 24.65 0.74 4.08
CA PRO A 253 26.02 0.30 4.39
C PRO A 253 26.31 0.18 5.89
N ASN A 254 25.62 0.95 6.73
CA ASN A 254 25.81 0.99 8.19
C ASN A 254 24.84 0.07 8.97
N GLY A 255 23.91 -0.62 8.31
CA GLY A 255 22.98 -1.55 8.93
C GLY A 255 21.54 -1.39 8.45
N ILE A 256 20.57 -1.80 9.26
CA ILE A 256 19.15 -1.67 8.92
C ILE A 256 18.63 -0.36 9.51
N HIS A 257 17.97 0.45 8.68
CA HIS A 257 17.16 1.58 9.12
C HIS A 257 15.68 1.20 9.06
N ILE A 258 14.94 1.53 10.12
CA ILE A 258 13.50 1.34 10.25
C ILE A 258 12.85 2.73 10.29
N PHE A 259 12.02 3.03 9.30
CA PHE A 259 11.26 4.29 9.22
C PHE A 259 9.85 4.05 9.74
N LYS A 260 9.44 4.84 10.71
CA LYS A 260 8.08 4.87 11.25
C LYS A 260 7.46 6.21 10.88
N LEU A 261 6.48 6.17 9.97
CA LEU A 261 5.72 7.33 9.54
C LEU A 261 4.56 7.53 10.50
N ASN A 262 4.49 8.71 11.13
CA ASN A 262 3.40 9.11 12.02
C ASN A 262 2.58 10.19 11.31
N GLY A 263 1.27 9.97 11.22
CA GLY A 263 0.42 10.88 10.46
C GLY A 263 -1.06 10.62 10.68
N TYR A 264 -1.86 11.10 9.75
CA TYR A 264 -3.28 10.83 9.70
C TYR A 264 -3.82 10.68 8.29
N LYS A 265 -4.85 9.84 8.12
CA LYS A 265 -5.68 9.79 6.93
C LYS A 265 -6.87 10.72 7.14
N VAL A 266 -7.07 11.64 6.21
CA VAL A 266 -8.29 12.40 6.04
C VAL A 266 -9.22 11.63 5.10
N ILE A 267 -10.35 11.22 5.64
CA ILE A 267 -11.46 10.63 4.90
C ILE A 267 -12.47 11.75 4.68
N PRO A 268 -12.56 12.33 3.47
CA PRO A 268 -13.68 13.20 3.14
C PRO A 268 -14.94 12.35 3.09
N VAL A 269 -16.05 12.90 3.57
CA VAL A 269 -17.35 12.23 3.47
C VAL A 269 -18.00 12.47 2.10
N ASN A 270 -17.74 13.64 1.48
CA ASN A 270 -18.12 13.85 0.08
C ASN A 270 -17.28 12.96 -0.87
N ARG A 271 -18.00 12.16 -1.67
CA ARG A 271 -17.48 11.13 -2.56
C ARG A 271 -16.69 11.64 -3.76
N ASN A 272 -16.84 12.92 -4.10
CA ASN A 272 -16.07 13.54 -5.18
C ASN A 272 -14.63 13.84 -4.75
N TYR A 273 -14.32 13.78 -3.45
CA TYR A 273 -12.98 14.00 -2.95
C TYR A 273 -12.29 12.67 -2.64
N MET A 274 -11.08 12.54 -3.15
CA MET A 274 -10.21 11.44 -2.78
C MET A 274 -9.78 11.59 -1.31
N SER A 275 -9.62 10.46 -0.61
CA SER A 275 -8.96 10.49 0.69
C SER A 275 -7.59 11.13 0.56
N LYS A 276 -7.14 11.76 1.64
CA LYS A 276 -5.81 12.38 1.70
C LYS A 276 -5.07 11.81 2.89
N PHE A 277 -3.76 11.79 2.83
CA PHE A 277 -2.89 11.46 3.96
C PHE A 277 -2.06 12.68 4.31
N SER A 278 -1.79 12.84 5.60
CA SER A 278 -0.78 13.75 6.12
C SER A 278 0.19 12.95 6.96
N ILE A 279 1.48 13.11 6.75
CA ILE A 279 2.54 12.59 7.59
C ILE A 279 3.14 13.78 8.33
N ASN A 280 3.04 13.76 9.65
CA ASN A 280 3.50 14.86 10.50
C ASN A 280 4.92 14.63 10.99
N SER A 281 5.33 13.36 11.13
CA SER A 281 6.71 13.05 11.49
C SER A 281 7.19 11.71 10.94
N ILE A 282 8.50 11.60 10.82
CA ILE A 282 9.22 10.38 10.45
C ILE A 282 10.21 10.08 11.56
N GLU A 283 9.99 8.97 12.28
CA GLU A 283 10.94 8.45 13.26
C GLU A 283 11.82 7.37 12.61
N ILE A 284 13.13 7.46 12.80
CA ILE A 284 14.11 6.58 12.17
C ILE A 284 14.83 5.81 13.28
N TYR A 285 14.85 4.50 13.19
CA TYR A 285 15.48 3.61 14.18
C TYR A 285 16.52 2.71 13.54
N ASP A 286 17.48 2.25 14.35
CA ASP A 286 18.41 1.18 13.96
C ASP A 286 17.76 -0.22 14.07
N ALA A 287 18.53 -1.25 13.73
CA ALA A 287 18.11 -2.65 13.84
C ALA A 287 17.71 -3.10 15.26
N ASN A 288 18.15 -2.37 16.31
CA ASN A 288 17.83 -2.62 17.71
C ASN A 288 16.69 -1.73 18.22
N TYR A 289 15.97 -1.05 17.32
CA TYR A 289 14.91 -0.09 17.65
C TYR A 289 15.39 1.11 18.48
N LYS A 290 16.68 1.44 18.43
CA LYS A 290 17.19 2.69 19.01
C LYS A 290 16.90 3.84 18.04
N LEU A 291 16.25 4.88 18.53
CA LEU A 291 15.96 6.08 17.74
C LEU A 291 17.27 6.74 17.29
N ILE A 292 17.44 6.88 15.97
CA ILE A 292 18.53 7.59 15.30
C ILE A 292 18.13 9.06 15.14
N GLN A 293 16.94 9.33 14.60
CA GLN A 293 16.48 10.68 14.26
C GLN A 293 14.96 10.75 14.27
N SER A 294 14.41 11.92 14.62
CA SER A 294 13.02 12.29 14.33
C SER A 294 13.02 13.48 13.38
N ILE A 295 12.21 13.43 12.33
CA ILE A 295 12.00 14.52 11.38
C ILE A 295 10.56 14.96 11.50
N GLU A 296 10.34 16.19 11.93
CA GLU A 296 9.03 16.83 11.89
C GLU A 296 8.78 17.40 10.49
N VAL A 297 7.58 17.19 9.97
CA VAL A 297 7.16 17.64 8.65
C VAL A 297 5.83 18.36 8.80
N SER A 298 5.73 19.55 8.21
CA SER A 298 4.47 20.27 8.09
C SER A 298 3.94 20.18 6.67
N ASP A 299 2.62 20.40 6.54
CA ASP A 299 1.97 20.68 5.26
C ASP A 299 2.01 19.54 4.24
N THR A 300 1.89 18.30 4.71
CA THR A 300 1.73 17.15 3.82
C THR A 300 0.26 16.89 3.49
N LEU A 301 -0.06 16.78 2.20
CA LEU A 301 -1.38 16.45 1.69
C LEU A 301 -1.25 15.50 0.51
N ILE A 302 -1.11 14.22 0.82
CA ILE A 302 -0.82 13.15 -0.14
C ILE A 302 -2.14 12.53 -0.63
N PRO A 303 -2.41 12.50 -1.95
CA PRO A 303 -3.61 11.87 -2.49
C PRO A 303 -3.70 10.36 -2.20
N SER A 304 -4.93 9.83 -2.06
CA SER A 304 -5.14 8.43 -1.65
C SER A 304 -4.76 7.37 -2.69
N ASP A 305 -4.52 7.72 -3.94
CA ASP A 305 -4.01 6.75 -4.92
C ASP A 305 -2.58 6.28 -4.58
N ARG A 306 -1.88 6.98 -3.69
CA ARG A 306 -0.57 6.58 -3.12
C ARG A 306 -0.68 5.78 -1.82
N LEU A 307 -1.72 4.96 -1.70
CA LEU A 307 -2.03 4.11 -0.53
C LEU A 307 -0.92 3.14 -0.10
N PHE A 308 0.07 2.87 -0.96
CA PHE A 308 1.09 1.85 -0.69
C PHE A 308 2.32 2.40 0.01
N ASP A 309 2.68 3.66 -0.28
CA ASP A 309 3.90 4.28 0.21
C ASP A 309 3.63 5.56 1.01
N TYR A 310 2.38 6.02 1.09
CA TYR A 310 2.00 7.29 1.72
C TYR A 310 2.83 8.46 1.17
N GLY A 311 3.21 8.41 -0.11
CA GLY A 311 4.08 9.40 -0.73
C GLY A 311 5.53 9.38 -0.23
N PHE A 312 5.91 8.42 0.61
CA PHE A 312 7.25 8.24 1.14
C PHE A 312 8.04 7.26 0.27
N LYS A 313 9.26 7.62 -0.13
CA LYS A 313 10.14 6.75 -0.92
C LYS A 313 11.53 6.70 -0.31
N ILE A 314 12.17 5.56 -0.51
CA ILE A 314 13.56 5.29 -0.14
C ILE A 314 14.33 5.04 -1.43
N VAL A 315 15.20 5.97 -1.82
CA VAL A 315 15.94 5.95 -3.08
C VAL A 315 17.27 6.65 -2.83
N ASP A 316 18.37 6.11 -3.36
CA ASP A 316 19.67 6.80 -3.40
C ASP A 316 19.61 7.90 -4.49
N TRP A 317 19.44 9.15 -4.07
CA TRP A 317 19.26 10.32 -4.95
C TRP A 317 20.58 10.94 -5.38
N ASN A 318 21.66 10.72 -4.61
CA ASN A 318 22.98 11.29 -4.86
C ASN A 318 24.02 10.26 -5.37
N PHE A 319 23.63 9.00 -5.49
CA PHE A 319 24.42 7.87 -5.99
C PHE A 319 25.64 7.54 -5.12
N ASP A 320 25.59 7.81 -3.82
CA ASP A 320 26.70 7.54 -2.90
C ASP A 320 26.65 6.14 -2.27
N GLY A 321 25.63 5.34 -2.61
CA GLY A 321 25.40 3.99 -2.09
C GLY A 321 24.65 3.95 -0.76
N PHE A 322 24.26 5.10 -0.20
CA PHE A 322 23.38 5.21 0.94
C PHE A 322 21.95 5.53 0.49
N PRO A 323 20.93 4.85 1.05
CA PRO A 323 19.56 5.14 0.69
C PRO A 323 19.12 6.46 1.34
N ASP A 324 18.74 7.42 0.50
CA ASP A 324 18.09 8.66 0.90
C ASP A 324 16.57 8.48 1.01
N ILE A 325 15.87 9.51 1.51
CA ILE A 325 14.43 9.48 1.68
C ILE A 325 13.76 10.70 1.06
N SER A 326 12.53 10.50 0.58
CA SER A 326 11.72 11.59 0.08
C SER A 326 10.27 11.43 0.50
N LEU A 327 9.59 12.52 0.83
CA LEU A 327 8.18 12.53 1.21
C LEU A 327 7.42 13.55 0.37
N PHE A 328 6.38 13.09 -0.32
CA PHE A 328 5.50 13.96 -1.06
C PHE A 328 4.89 15.01 -0.12
N ALA A 329 5.07 16.29 -0.46
CA ALA A 329 4.55 17.39 0.32
C ALA A 329 3.05 17.53 0.03
N TYR A 330 2.64 18.12 -1.10
CA TYR A 330 1.22 18.33 -1.40
C TYR A 330 0.93 18.18 -2.88
N GLU A 331 -0.36 18.03 -3.21
CA GLU A 331 -0.82 18.02 -4.59
C GLU A 331 -0.51 19.36 -5.28
N GLY A 332 0.49 19.36 -6.16
CA GLY A 332 0.81 20.49 -7.01
C GLY A 332 -0.26 20.71 -8.09
N GLY A 333 -0.21 21.84 -8.79
CA GLY A 333 -1.29 22.24 -9.71
C GLY A 333 -1.54 21.27 -10.88
N THR A 334 -0.49 20.88 -11.62
CA THR A 334 -0.63 19.88 -12.71
C THR A 334 -0.13 18.53 -12.22
N MET A 335 -0.75 17.43 -12.63
CA MET A 335 -0.45 16.05 -12.15
C MET A 335 1.03 15.62 -12.24
N LEU A 336 1.90 16.35 -12.95
CA LEU A 336 3.34 16.12 -12.99
C LEU A 336 4.14 16.96 -11.98
N ASN A 337 3.57 18.01 -11.41
CA ASN A 337 4.23 18.77 -10.37
C ASN A 337 3.99 18.02 -9.06
N ALA A 338 5.06 17.47 -8.50
CA ALA A 338 5.01 16.65 -7.30
C ALA A 338 5.93 17.25 -6.23
N PRO A 339 5.56 18.39 -5.63
CA PRO A 339 6.27 18.96 -4.49
C PRO A 339 6.63 17.87 -3.48
N THR A 340 7.91 17.73 -3.19
CA THR A 340 8.46 16.61 -2.41
C THR A 340 9.60 17.13 -1.54
N TYR A 341 9.59 16.77 -0.27
CA TYR A 341 10.73 16.96 0.62
C TYR A 341 11.75 15.86 0.39
N PHE A 342 13.03 16.22 0.30
CA PHE A 342 14.13 15.27 0.14
C PHE A 342 15.07 15.39 1.32
N TRP A 343 15.49 14.26 1.86
CA TRP A 343 16.58 14.22 2.83
C TRP A 343 17.62 13.20 2.40
N LEU A 344 18.85 13.67 2.28
CA LEU A 344 20.00 12.85 1.92
C LEU A 344 20.69 12.34 3.18
N TRP A 345 21.20 11.11 3.14
CA TRP A 345 21.99 10.55 4.23
C TRP A 345 23.35 11.25 4.30
N ASP A 346 23.68 11.81 5.46
CA ASP A 346 25.01 12.30 5.75
C ASP A 346 25.73 11.30 6.65
N ASP A 347 26.72 10.58 6.09
CA ASP A 347 27.47 9.55 6.82
C ASP A 347 28.36 10.14 7.93
N THR A 348 28.76 11.40 7.81
CA THR A 348 29.59 12.07 8.81
C THR A 348 28.78 12.42 10.06
N GLU A 349 27.57 12.93 9.87
CA GLU A 349 26.65 13.30 10.95
C GLU A 349 25.76 12.13 11.40
N GLY A 350 25.69 11.05 10.61
CA GLY A 350 24.89 9.85 10.89
C GLY A 350 23.39 10.13 10.92
N LYS A 351 22.90 11.03 10.05
CA LYS A 351 21.49 11.42 9.98
C LYS A 351 21.11 11.90 8.57
N TYR A 352 19.81 11.99 8.34
CA TYR A 352 19.24 12.54 7.12
C TYR A 352 19.15 14.07 7.18
N LEU A 353 19.71 14.75 6.19
CA LEU A 353 19.73 16.21 6.06
C LEU A 353 18.85 16.65 4.88
N ILE A 354 18.06 17.70 5.08
CA ILE A 354 17.18 18.21 4.02
C ILE A 354 18.01 18.71 2.83
N ASN A 355 17.59 18.37 1.61
CA ASN A 355 18.18 18.88 0.38
C ASN A 355 17.24 19.89 -0.27
N GLU A 356 17.52 21.17 -0.02
CA GLU A 356 16.71 22.29 -0.50
C GLU A 356 16.62 22.33 -2.03
N GLN A 357 17.70 21.98 -2.74
CA GLN A 357 17.75 22.05 -4.20
C GLN A 357 16.79 21.03 -4.86
N LEU A 358 16.81 19.77 -4.42
CA LEU A 358 15.86 18.75 -4.88
C LEU A 358 14.42 19.13 -4.52
N THR A 359 14.21 19.64 -3.30
CA THR A 359 12.90 20.09 -2.85
C THR A 359 12.37 21.25 -3.70
N GLU A 360 13.20 22.24 -4.00
CA GLU A 360 12.85 23.36 -4.87
C GLU A 360 12.52 22.89 -6.29
N TYR A 361 13.34 22.02 -6.88
CA TYR A 361 13.11 21.51 -8.24
C TYR A 361 11.80 20.72 -8.36
N SER A 362 11.41 20.01 -7.30
CA SER A 362 10.15 19.25 -7.28
C SER A 362 8.90 20.11 -7.25
N GLN A 363 9.01 21.40 -6.92
CA GLN A 363 7.87 22.33 -6.93
C GLN A 363 7.29 22.55 -8.32
N THR A 364 8.15 22.45 -9.35
CA THR A 364 7.79 22.72 -10.74
C THR A 364 7.88 21.48 -11.63
N SER A 365 8.30 20.34 -11.08
CA SER A 365 8.55 19.13 -11.87
C SER A 365 8.42 17.84 -11.04
N TYR A 366 8.22 16.73 -11.72
CA TYR A 366 8.35 15.39 -11.14
C TYR A 366 9.81 14.96 -11.22
N LEU A 367 10.41 14.65 -10.08
CA LEU A 367 11.76 14.10 -10.02
C LEU A 367 11.72 12.57 -9.99
N SER A 368 12.65 11.95 -10.71
CA SER A 368 12.87 10.50 -10.72
C SER A 368 14.35 10.19 -10.88
N VAL A 369 14.78 9.04 -10.36
CA VAL A 369 16.16 8.59 -10.45
C VAL A 369 16.29 7.52 -11.55
N ASP A 370 17.30 7.67 -12.40
CA ASP A 370 17.80 6.62 -13.29
C ASP A 370 19.09 6.05 -12.68
N ILE A 371 18.92 5.01 -11.87
CA ILE A 371 20.00 4.39 -11.10
C ILE A 371 21.09 3.81 -12.01
N ASN A 372 20.73 3.34 -13.21
CA ASN A 372 21.69 2.68 -14.11
C ASN A 372 22.63 3.68 -14.79
N ASN A 373 22.19 4.92 -14.92
CA ASN A 373 22.94 5.99 -15.57
C ASN A 373 23.40 7.06 -14.59
N GLU A 374 23.14 6.89 -13.30
CA GLU A 374 23.47 7.83 -12.20
C GLU A 374 22.97 9.26 -12.49
N LYS A 375 21.67 9.35 -12.79
CA LYS A 375 21.03 10.63 -13.18
C LYS A 375 19.73 10.87 -12.46
N VAL A 376 19.49 12.14 -12.15
CA VAL A 376 18.19 12.62 -11.73
C VAL A 376 17.48 13.22 -12.94
N ARG A 377 16.28 12.73 -13.24
CA ARG A 377 15.42 13.27 -14.29
C ARG A 377 14.33 14.13 -13.65
N SER A 378 14.26 15.39 -14.05
CA SER A 378 13.13 16.29 -13.81
C SER A 378 12.21 16.26 -15.02
N THR A 379 10.92 16.03 -14.82
CA THR A 379 9.91 16.02 -15.88
C THR A 379 8.80 17.02 -15.54
N TYR A 380 8.49 17.93 -16.46
CA TYR A 380 7.38 18.86 -16.28
C TYR A 380 6.54 18.97 -17.55
N ARG A 381 5.31 19.47 -17.37
CA ARG A 381 4.37 19.75 -18.46
C ARG A 381 4.22 21.25 -18.64
N ALA A 382 4.41 21.70 -19.87
CA ALA A 382 4.06 23.06 -20.30
C ALA A 382 3.34 22.95 -21.65
N GLN A 383 3.77 23.68 -22.68
CA GLN A 383 3.38 23.43 -24.07
C GLN A 383 4.10 22.18 -24.63
N GLY A 384 4.13 21.10 -23.85
CA GLY A 384 5.08 20.01 -24.07
C GLY A 384 5.18 19.04 -22.92
N HIS A 385 5.77 17.89 -23.23
CA HIS A 385 6.51 17.12 -22.24
C HIS A 385 7.96 17.57 -22.32
N HIS A 386 8.51 17.95 -21.18
CA HIS A 386 9.88 18.43 -21.08
C HIS A 386 10.60 17.61 -20.00
N SER A 387 11.87 17.29 -20.24
CA SER A 387 12.71 16.54 -19.32
C SER A 387 14.11 17.11 -19.28
N THR A 388 14.59 17.41 -18.08
CA THR A 388 16.00 17.76 -17.85
C THR A 388 16.65 16.63 -17.08
N TYR A 389 17.82 16.19 -17.53
CA TYR A 389 18.62 15.16 -16.89
C TYR A 389 19.82 15.80 -16.23
N TYR A 390 19.98 15.55 -14.94
CA TYR A 390 21.02 16.11 -14.10
C TYR A 390 21.99 15.02 -13.66
N HIS A 391 23.24 15.42 -13.50
CA HIS A 391 24.27 14.63 -12.83
C HIS A 391 24.45 15.14 -11.41
N TRP A 392 24.61 14.24 -10.45
CA TRP A 392 25.02 14.62 -9.10
C TRP A 392 26.54 14.86 -9.08
N ARG A 393 26.99 16.05 -8.64
CA ARG A 393 28.42 16.37 -8.47
C ARG A 393 28.61 17.33 -7.31
N ASP A 394 29.53 17.00 -6.41
CA ASP A 394 29.95 17.86 -5.30
C ASP A 394 28.79 18.40 -4.43
N GLY A 395 27.72 17.60 -4.29
CA GLY A 395 26.53 17.97 -3.51
C GLY A 395 25.44 18.72 -4.29
N ASP A 396 25.65 18.94 -5.59
CA ASP A 396 24.74 19.68 -6.47
C ASP A 396 24.28 18.87 -7.69
N LEU A 397 23.08 19.20 -8.17
CA LEU A 397 22.58 18.77 -9.48
C LEU A 397 23.12 19.67 -10.59
N ILE A 398 23.95 19.10 -11.44
CA ILE A 398 24.49 19.77 -12.62
C ILE A 398 23.68 19.36 -13.85
N PRO A 399 23.07 20.30 -14.59
CA PRO A 399 22.34 19.99 -15.82
C PRO A 399 23.25 19.31 -16.84
N GLY A 400 22.81 18.16 -17.37
CA GLY A 400 23.51 17.43 -18.43
C GLY A 400 22.90 17.70 -19.80
N TRP A 401 21.68 17.23 -20.00
CA TRP A 401 20.94 17.46 -21.26
C TRP A 401 19.45 17.65 -20.99
N TYR A 402 18.78 18.22 -21.97
CA TYR A 402 17.37 18.55 -21.99
C TYR A 402 16.70 17.88 -23.20
N GLU A 403 15.47 17.43 -23.01
CA GLU A 403 14.61 16.87 -24.05
C GLU A 403 13.23 17.51 -23.96
N GLY A 404 12.69 17.98 -25.09
CA GLY A 404 11.40 18.65 -25.11
C GLY A 404 10.60 18.36 -26.38
N HIS A 405 9.29 18.24 -26.23
CA HIS A 405 8.35 18.33 -27.35
C HIS A 405 7.80 19.75 -27.43
N PHE A 406 7.78 20.29 -28.65
CA PHE A 406 7.31 21.63 -28.92
C PHE A 406 6.30 21.58 -30.06
N TRP A 407 5.33 22.50 -30.01
CA TRP A 407 4.39 22.73 -31.10
C TRP A 407 4.40 24.20 -31.46
N GLU A 408 4.60 24.50 -32.73
CA GLU A 408 4.55 25.86 -33.26
C GLU A 408 3.73 25.93 -34.53
N ARG A 409 3.44 27.15 -35.00
CA ARG A 409 2.81 27.33 -36.30
C ARG A 409 3.87 27.60 -37.35
N ASP A 410 3.79 26.89 -38.47
CA ASP A 410 4.66 27.12 -39.62
C ASP A 410 4.24 28.39 -40.39
N GLU A 411 4.91 28.67 -41.51
CA GLU A 411 4.61 29.81 -42.39
C GLU A 411 3.21 29.76 -43.02
N ASN A 412 2.59 28.58 -43.09
CA ASN A 412 1.24 28.36 -43.60
C ASN A 412 0.17 28.40 -42.49
N ASN A 413 0.58 28.67 -41.25
CA ASN A 413 -0.25 28.65 -40.06
C ASN A 413 -0.73 27.23 -39.66
N ASP A 414 -0.09 26.18 -40.17
CA ASP A 414 -0.29 24.79 -39.76
C ASP A 414 0.48 24.49 -38.47
N ILE A 415 -0.05 23.61 -37.61
CA ILE A 415 0.62 23.23 -36.36
C ILE A 415 1.63 22.13 -36.70
N ILE A 416 2.91 22.39 -36.44
CA ILE A 416 4.00 21.41 -36.56
C ILE A 416 4.52 21.04 -35.18
N GLY A 417 4.77 19.75 -34.97
CA GLY A 417 5.40 19.23 -33.75
C GLY A 417 6.86 18.86 -34.00
N TYR A 418 7.73 19.10 -33.03
CA TYR A 418 9.12 18.67 -33.10
C TYR A 418 9.66 18.27 -31.73
N PHE A 419 10.57 17.30 -31.73
CA PHE A 419 11.40 16.93 -30.60
C PHE A 419 12.71 17.72 -30.67
N VAL A 420 13.12 18.31 -29.56
CA VAL A 420 14.43 18.97 -29.40
C VAL A 420 15.21 18.25 -28.31
N ARG A 421 16.50 18.03 -28.57
CA ARG A 421 17.50 17.71 -27.54
C ARG A 421 18.54 18.83 -27.47
N GLU A 422 18.78 19.30 -26.27
CA GLU A 422 19.81 20.31 -25.97
C GLU A 422 20.81 19.76 -24.96
N VAL A 423 22.06 20.21 -25.01
CA VAL A 423 23.09 19.88 -24.02
C VAL A 423 23.61 21.16 -23.37
N MET A 424 24.00 21.07 -22.11
CA MET A 424 24.58 22.22 -21.39
C MET A 424 26.07 22.37 -21.75
N GLU A 425 26.43 23.41 -22.48
CA GLU A 425 27.81 23.74 -22.85
C GLU A 425 28.16 25.16 -22.39
N ASN A 426 29.20 25.30 -21.57
CA ASN A 426 29.66 26.59 -21.02
C ASN A 426 28.57 27.41 -20.30
N GLY A 427 27.57 26.75 -19.72
CA GLY A 427 26.46 27.39 -19.01
C GLY A 427 25.30 27.81 -19.92
N GLU A 428 25.32 27.44 -21.20
CA GLU A 428 24.24 27.68 -22.15
C GLU A 428 23.69 26.35 -22.69
N TRP A 429 22.38 26.31 -22.94
CA TRP A 429 21.74 25.20 -23.63
C TRP A 429 22.01 25.31 -25.13
N VAL A 430 22.59 24.26 -25.71
CA VAL A 430 22.92 24.17 -27.14
C VAL A 430 22.09 23.05 -27.76
N GLU A 431 21.26 23.39 -28.75
CA GLU A 431 20.50 22.42 -29.55
C GLU A 431 21.45 21.50 -30.33
N VAL A 432 21.33 20.19 -30.11
CA VAL A 432 22.12 19.15 -30.79
C VAL A 432 21.27 18.25 -31.68
N GLU A 433 19.96 18.24 -31.48
CA GLU A 433 19.02 17.45 -32.26
C GLU A 433 17.68 18.18 -32.36
N ARG A 434 17.13 18.24 -33.57
CA ARG A 434 15.76 18.68 -33.84
C ARG A 434 15.13 17.74 -34.86
N THR A 435 14.11 17.01 -34.42
CA THR A 435 13.47 15.95 -35.21
C THR A 435 11.98 16.26 -35.33
N PRO A 436 11.42 16.42 -36.55
CA PRO A 436 9.99 16.54 -36.74
C PRO A 436 9.25 15.36 -36.12
N LEU A 437 8.14 15.61 -35.44
CA LEU A 437 7.23 14.56 -35.01
C LEU A 437 6.35 14.23 -36.21
N ASP A 438 6.69 13.14 -36.93
CA ASP A 438 5.87 12.65 -38.04
C ASP A 438 4.44 12.36 -37.53
N ASP A 439 3.44 12.97 -38.19
CA ASP A 439 2.00 13.00 -37.90
C ASP A 439 1.51 12.16 -36.69
N TYR A 440 1.23 12.86 -35.58
CA TYR A 440 0.48 12.34 -34.43
C TYR A 440 -1.03 12.47 -34.60
#